data_AF-J0R827-F1
#
_entry.id   AF-J0R827-F1
#
_cell.length_a   1.000
_cell.length_b   1.000
_cell.length_c   1.000
_cell.angle_alpha   90.00
_cell.angle_beta   90.00
_cell.angle_gamma   90.00
#
_symmetry.space_group_name_H-M   'P 1'
#
loop_
_entity.id
_entity.type
_entity.pdbx_description
1 polymer ?
#
loop_
_entity_poly.entity_id
_entity_poly.type
_entity_poly.pdbx_seq_one_letter_code
_entity_poly.pdbx_strand_id
1 'polypeptide(L)'
;MGWTCERVELLKKFWSEGLSASQIAAQLGGVSRNAVIGKVHRLKLPGRGKTTPVISRVQKTSTGVGSLIPRMRRTASSVVPENAISCSVGATALKMDFITEDMAAVDVLEQSKVVVPISRHLNLLQLSENTCRWPVGDPLSSDFHFCGADSGEGNPYCAFHAKIAFQPISEKRRVRI
;
A
#
# COMPACT_ATOMS: atom_id res chain seq x y z
N MET A 1 -16.06 6.22 -30.02
CA MET A 1 -15.26 7.19 -30.80
C MET A 1 -13.80 6.74 -30.82
N GLY A 2 -13.35 6.12 -31.91
CA GLY A 2 -12.02 5.53 -32.02
C GLY A 2 -10.97 6.48 -32.61
N TRP A 3 -9.72 6.02 -32.60
CA TRP A 3 -8.62 6.62 -33.37
C TRP A 3 -8.76 6.21 -34.83
N THR A 4 -9.55 6.96 -35.61
CA THR A 4 -9.64 6.81 -37.06
C THR A 4 -8.32 7.22 -37.73
N CYS A 5 -8.07 6.76 -38.96
CA CYS A 5 -6.87 7.12 -39.72
C CYS A 5 -6.73 8.64 -39.86
N GLU A 6 -7.82 9.35 -40.19
CA GLU A 6 -7.88 10.81 -40.28
C GLU A 6 -7.43 11.51 -38.98
N ARG A 7 -7.90 11.03 -37.82
CA ARG A 7 -7.50 11.57 -36.51
C ARG A 7 -6.02 11.32 -36.20
N VAL A 8 -5.47 10.19 -36.66
CA VAL A 8 -4.05 9.86 -36.51
C VAL A 8 -3.18 10.73 -37.42
N GLU A 9 -3.64 11.05 -38.62
CA GLU A 9 -2.96 11.99 -39.53
C GLU A 9 -2.93 13.41 -38.97
N LEU A 10 -4.08 13.91 -38.47
CA LEU A 10 -4.15 15.20 -37.78
C LEU A 10 -3.24 15.22 -36.54
N LEU A 11 -3.21 14.13 -35.76
CA LEU A 11 -2.30 14.00 -34.62
C LEU A 11 -0.84 14.13 -35.05
N LYS A 12 -0.42 13.43 -36.12
CA LYS A 12 0.95 13.51 -36.64
C LYS A 12 1.29 14.93 -37.10
N LYS A 13 0.35 15.59 -37.80
CA LYS A 13 0.49 16.97 -38.26
C LYS A 13 0.68 17.92 -37.07
N PHE A 14 -0.25 17.95 -36.12
CA PHE A 14 -0.17 18.84 -34.95
C PHE A 14 1.01 18.53 -34.03
N TRP A 15 1.42 17.26 -33.95
CA TRP A 15 2.63 16.88 -33.22
C TRP A 15 3.90 17.43 -33.88
N SER A 16 3.98 17.38 -35.21
CA SER A 16 5.10 17.97 -35.98
C SER A 16 5.13 19.50 -35.89
N GLU A 17 3.97 20.14 -35.81
CA GLU A 17 3.82 21.58 -35.56
C GLU A 17 4.22 21.97 -34.12
N GLY A 18 4.47 21.01 -33.24
CA GLY A 18 4.91 21.27 -31.87
C GLY A 18 3.79 21.73 -30.94
N LEU A 19 2.54 21.37 -31.22
CA LEU A 19 1.43 21.62 -30.29
C LEU A 19 1.53 20.71 -29.05
N SER A 20 1.04 21.20 -27.90
CA SER A 20 1.00 20.39 -26.68
C SER A 20 -0.12 19.35 -26.75
N ALA A 21 0.05 18.22 -26.04
CA ALA A 21 -0.96 17.15 -26.03
C ALA A 21 -2.36 17.61 -25.57
N SER A 22 -2.43 18.62 -24.70
CA SER A 22 -3.71 19.20 -24.26
C SER A 22 -4.37 20.05 -25.35
N GLN A 23 -3.59 20.79 -26.14
CA GLN A 23 -4.11 21.57 -27.28
C GLN A 23 -4.59 20.64 -28.41
N ILE A 24 -3.83 19.59 -28.69
CA ILE A 24 -4.21 18.58 -29.69
C ILE A 24 -5.52 17.89 -29.29
N ALA A 25 -5.69 17.59 -28.00
CA ALA A 25 -6.92 17.02 -27.47
C ALA A 25 -8.14 17.95 -27.68
N ALA A 26 -7.96 19.26 -27.46
CA ALA A 26 -9.00 20.26 -27.67
C ALA A 26 -9.40 20.37 -29.15
N GLN A 27 -8.43 20.30 -30.07
CA GLN A 27 -8.68 20.36 -31.52
C GLN A 27 -9.32 19.09 -32.09
N LEU A 28 -8.89 17.91 -31.64
CA LEU A 28 -9.44 16.63 -32.13
C LEU A 28 -10.84 16.34 -31.60
N GLY A 29 -11.20 16.88 -30.43
CA GLY A 29 -12.51 16.75 -29.81
C GLY A 29 -12.81 15.31 -29.33
N GLY A 30 -13.31 15.19 -28.09
CA GLY A 30 -13.71 13.88 -27.54
C GLY A 30 -12.55 12.91 -27.25
N VAL A 31 -11.31 13.42 -27.17
CA VAL A 31 -10.12 12.67 -26.72
C VAL A 31 -9.45 13.43 -25.58
N SER A 32 -8.95 12.72 -24.56
CA SER A 32 -8.25 13.35 -23.43
C SER A 32 -6.76 13.54 -23.74
N ARG A 33 -6.09 14.46 -23.02
CA ARG A 33 -4.62 14.64 -23.07
C ARG A 33 -3.88 13.30 -22.96
N ASN A 34 -4.29 12.44 -22.02
CA ASN A 34 -3.63 11.16 -21.78
C ASN A 34 -3.83 10.18 -22.95
N ALA A 35 -5.00 10.23 -23.60
CA ALA A 35 -5.25 9.44 -24.80
C ALA A 35 -4.30 9.86 -25.94
N VAL A 36 -4.08 11.16 -26.13
CA VAL A 36 -3.14 11.72 -27.10
C VAL A 36 -1.72 11.24 -26.82
N ILE A 37 -1.22 11.42 -25.59
CA ILE A 37 0.13 10.98 -25.18
C ILE A 37 0.30 9.48 -25.41
N GLY A 38 -0.68 8.68 -24.99
CA GLY A 38 -0.64 7.23 -25.19
C GLY A 38 -0.66 6.83 -26.65
N LYS A 39 -1.34 7.58 -27.54
CA LYS A 39 -1.35 7.30 -28.97
C LYS A 39 -0.02 7.67 -29.63
N VAL A 40 0.55 8.83 -29.30
CA VAL A 40 1.88 9.26 -29.78
C VAL A 40 2.95 8.23 -29.40
N HIS A 41 2.93 7.72 -28.16
CA HIS A 41 3.88 6.72 -27.70
C HIS A 41 3.75 5.37 -28.44
N ARG A 42 2.51 4.93 -28.71
CA ARG A 42 2.25 3.72 -29.51
C ARG A 42 2.71 3.85 -30.97
N LEU A 43 2.61 5.06 -31.54
CA LEU A 43 3.06 5.37 -32.89
C LEU A 43 4.57 5.65 -32.98
N LYS A 44 5.31 5.61 -31.87
CA LYS A 44 6.75 5.88 -31.79
C LYS A 44 7.17 7.20 -32.47
N LEU A 45 6.31 8.21 -32.39
CA LEU A 45 6.66 9.55 -32.87
C LEU A 45 7.77 10.14 -32.00
N PRO A 46 8.66 10.97 -32.56
CA PRO A 46 9.77 11.55 -31.82
C PRO A 46 9.24 12.30 -30.59
N GLY A 47 9.75 11.94 -29.41
CA GLY A 47 9.40 12.62 -28.18
C GLY A 47 9.89 14.06 -28.23
N ARG A 48 8.97 15.02 -28.05
CA ARG A 48 9.35 16.40 -27.74
C ARG A 48 10.19 16.34 -26.46
N GLY A 49 11.39 16.92 -26.52
CA GLY A 49 12.47 16.81 -25.54
C GLY A 49 12.05 16.49 -24.11
N LYS A 50 12.66 15.42 -23.59
CA LYS A 50 12.67 14.90 -22.24
C LYS A 50 12.55 16.04 -21.21
N THR A 51 11.45 16.11 -20.48
CA THR A 51 11.43 16.85 -19.21
C THR A 51 12.41 16.16 -18.27
N THR A 52 13.58 16.77 -18.09
CA THR A 52 14.57 16.39 -17.10
C THR A 52 13.88 16.21 -15.75
N PRO A 53 14.03 15.06 -15.05
CA PRO A 53 13.51 14.95 -13.70
C PRO A 53 14.34 15.90 -12.81
N VAL A 54 13.68 16.93 -12.30
CA VAL A 54 14.26 17.80 -11.27
C VAL A 54 14.47 16.95 -10.02
N ILE A 55 15.72 16.88 -9.60
CA ILE A 55 16.23 16.20 -8.41
C ILE A 55 15.45 16.65 -7.17
N SER A 56 15.10 15.68 -6.34
CA SER A 56 14.40 15.79 -5.06
C SER A 56 15.00 16.87 -4.16
N ARG A 57 14.17 17.84 -3.75
CA ARG A 57 14.53 18.89 -2.80
C ARG A 57 14.71 18.29 -1.40
N VAL A 58 15.94 18.43 -0.88
CA VAL A 58 16.40 18.14 0.47
C VAL A 58 15.48 18.78 1.53
N GLN A 59 14.98 17.99 2.48
CA GLN A 59 14.27 18.49 3.66
C GLN A 59 15.28 19.06 4.67
N LYS A 60 15.06 20.32 5.04
CA LYS A 60 15.84 21.09 6.01
C LYS A 60 15.46 20.67 7.43
N THR A 61 16.45 20.24 8.19
CA THR A 61 16.40 20.04 9.64
C THR A 61 16.21 21.38 10.36
N SER A 62 15.19 21.48 11.21
CA SER A 62 15.07 22.56 12.20
C SER A 62 15.33 22.03 13.60
N THR A 63 16.52 22.34 14.10
CA THR A 63 16.89 22.30 15.51
C THR A 63 16.06 23.35 16.26
N GLY A 64 15.42 22.96 17.36
CA GLY A 64 14.62 23.84 18.20
C GLY A 64 14.65 23.38 19.66
N VAL A 65 15.19 24.25 20.50
CA VAL A 65 15.55 24.11 21.92
C VAL A 65 14.32 23.83 22.81
N GLY A 66 14.58 23.15 23.94
CA GLY A 66 13.57 22.51 24.77
C GLY A 66 12.70 23.42 25.64
N SER A 67 11.70 22.78 26.25
CA SER A 67 11.05 23.26 27.46
C SER A 67 10.60 22.07 28.29
N LEU A 68 10.83 22.19 29.59
CA LEU A 68 10.70 21.17 30.62
C LEU A 68 9.23 20.96 31.05
N ILE A 69 9.04 19.96 31.91
CA ILE A 69 7.91 19.69 32.83
C ILE A 69 6.69 18.89 32.24
N PRO A 70 5.88 18.18 33.07
CA PRO A 70 6.11 16.79 33.48
C PRO A 70 5.00 15.82 33.05
N ARG A 71 5.32 14.53 33.21
CA ARG A 71 4.47 13.35 33.09
C ARG A 71 3.20 13.43 33.96
N MET A 72 2.03 13.20 33.37
CA MET A 72 0.86 12.72 34.10
C MET A 72 0.07 11.71 33.24
N ARG A 73 0.02 10.47 33.72
CA ARG A 73 -0.91 9.43 33.25
C ARG A 73 -2.34 9.89 33.48
N ARG A 74 -3.21 9.72 32.49
CA ARG A 74 -4.65 9.55 32.74
C ARG A 74 -5.18 8.39 31.93
N THR A 75 -5.83 7.52 32.68
CA THR A 75 -6.55 6.31 32.31
C THR A 75 -7.77 6.65 31.46
N ALA A 76 -8.05 5.78 30.49
CA ALA A 76 -9.30 5.74 29.77
C ALA A 76 -10.44 5.43 30.76
N SER A 77 -11.54 6.17 30.65
CA SER A 77 -12.83 5.71 31.15
C SER A 77 -13.77 5.58 29.97
N SER A 78 -14.27 4.37 29.81
CA SER A 78 -15.23 3.92 28.82
C SER A 78 -16.58 4.60 29.07
N VAL A 79 -17.15 5.24 28.05
CA VAL A 79 -18.57 5.60 28.02
C VAL A 79 -19.33 4.39 27.48
N VAL A 80 -20.16 3.81 28.32
CA VAL A 80 -21.17 2.78 27.99
C VAL A 80 -22.47 3.49 27.62
N PRO A 81 -23.27 3.00 26.66
CA PRO A 81 -24.58 3.57 26.39
C PRO A 81 -25.65 3.09 27.40
N GLU A 82 -26.65 3.95 27.48
CA GLU A 82 -27.83 4.03 28.32
C GLU A 82 -28.86 2.91 28.08
N ASN A 83 -29.40 2.29 29.15
CA ASN A 83 -30.85 2.21 29.37
C ASN A 83 -31.30 1.51 30.67
N ALA A 84 -32.37 2.11 31.24
CA ALA A 84 -33.46 1.54 32.05
C ALA A 84 -33.26 1.19 33.56
N ILE A 85 -33.60 2.19 34.39
CA ILE A 85 -34.49 2.21 35.60
C ILE A 85 -34.67 0.91 36.40
N SER A 86 -34.31 0.94 37.70
CA SER A 86 -35.20 0.55 38.83
C SER A 86 -34.62 0.98 40.18
N CYS A 87 -35.52 1.39 41.08
CA CYS A 87 -35.24 2.04 42.35
C CYS A 87 -35.15 1.06 43.54
N SER A 88 -34.48 1.54 44.59
CA SER A 88 -34.73 1.32 46.03
C SER A 88 -34.09 0.13 46.78
N VAL A 89 -33.14 0.53 47.65
CA VAL A 89 -32.96 0.23 49.09
C VAL A 89 -32.75 -1.22 49.53
N GLY A 90 -31.58 -1.47 50.13
CA GLY A 90 -31.37 -2.58 51.06
C GLY A 90 -29.90 -2.85 51.38
N ALA A 91 -29.46 -2.47 52.58
CA ALA A 91 -28.14 -2.77 53.10
C ALA A 91 -28.16 -4.13 53.82
N THR A 92 -27.70 -5.22 53.20
CA THR A 92 -27.13 -6.39 53.92
C THR A 92 -26.42 -7.37 52.98
N ALA A 93 -25.14 -7.59 53.30
CA ALA A 93 -24.32 -8.79 53.12
C ALA A 93 -24.82 -9.95 52.25
N LEU A 94 -24.01 -10.35 51.26
CA LEU A 94 -23.38 -11.69 51.24
C LEU A 94 -22.11 -11.66 50.35
N LYS A 95 -21.03 -12.23 50.90
CA LYS A 95 -19.72 -12.45 50.29
C LYS A 95 -19.84 -13.22 48.97
N MET A 96 -19.10 -12.78 47.95
CA MET A 96 -18.44 -13.70 47.03
C MET A 96 -16.97 -13.33 47.03
N ASP A 97 -16.15 -14.14 47.70
CA ASP A 97 -14.69 -14.03 47.67
C ASP A 97 -14.26 -14.45 46.25
N PHE A 98 -14.08 -13.47 45.35
CA PHE A 98 -13.42 -13.71 44.07
C PHE A 98 -11.93 -13.85 44.37
N ILE A 99 -11.45 -15.08 44.26
CA ILE A 99 -10.03 -15.43 44.30
C ILE A 99 -9.35 -14.63 43.20
N THR A 100 -8.57 -13.61 43.59
CA THR A 100 -7.56 -13.00 42.73
C THR A 100 -6.43 -14.00 42.56
N GLU A 101 -6.56 -14.87 41.57
CA GLU A 101 -5.42 -15.59 41.00
C GLU A 101 -4.81 -14.74 39.89
N ASP A 102 -3.83 -13.94 40.31
CA ASP A 102 -2.85 -13.30 39.46
C ASP A 102 -1.91 -14.37 38.88
N MET A 103 -2.26 -14.98 37.75
CA MET A 103 -1.35 -15.82 36.97
C MET A 103 -1.81 -15.88 35.51
N ALA A 104 -1.32 -14.94 34.69
CA ALA A 104 -0.91 -15.17 33.29
C ALA A 104 -0.63 -13.83 32.58
N ALA A 105 0.36 -13.08 33.07
CA ALA A 105 1.18 -12.28 32.17
C ALA A 105 1.99 -13.26 31.31
N VAL A 106 1.36 -13.84 30.28
CA VAL A 106 2.05 -14.61 29.25
C VAL A 106 2.74 -13.60 28.35
N ASP A 107 3.95 -13.27 28.78
CA ASP A 107 5.13 -13.17 27.95
C ASP A 107 4.95 -12.50 26.58
N VAL A 108 4.95 -11.16 26.60
CA VAL A 108 5.20 -10.33 25.41
C VAL A 108 6.72 -10.27 25.16
N LEU A 109 7.38 -11.43 25.15
CA LEU A 109 8.75 -11.58 24.65
C LEU A 109 8.71 -11.92 23.15
N GLU A 110 9.05 -10.91 22.36
CA GLU A 110 10.17 -11.06 21.43
C GLU A 110 9.96 -12.03 20.25
N GLN A 111 8.85 -11.87 19.51
CA GLN A 111 8.77 -12.37 18.13
C GLN A 111 9.35 -11.37 17.12
N SER A 112 10.56 -10.88 17.38
CA SER A 112 11.43 -10.25 16.38
C SER A 112 12.33 -11.30 15.71
N LYS A 113 11.77 -12.48 15.45
CA LYS A 113 12.42 -13.48 14.62
C LYS A 113 11.94 -13.23 13.20
N VAL A 114 12.74 -12.48 12.43
CA VAL A 114 12.63 -12.41 10.96
C VAL A 114 12.99 -13.81 10.44
N VAL A 115 12.09 -14.77 10.63
CA VAL A 115 12.19 -16.07 10.02
C VAL A 115 11.64 -15.85 8.62
N VAL A 116 12.54 -15.55 7.68
CA VAL A 116 12.26 -15.78 6.27
C VAL A 116 11.82 -17.23 6.18
N PRO A 117 10.57 -17.52 5.77
CA PRO A 117 10.13 -18.89 5.62
C PRO A 117 11.12 -19.62 4.72
N ILE A 118 11.52 -20.84 5.10
CA ILE A 118 12.44 -21.65 4.30
C ILE A 118 11.88 -21.69 2.88
N SER A 119 12.57 -21.03 1.95
CA SER A 119 12.20 -21.07 0.55
C SER A 119 12.31 -22.52 0.09
N ARG A 120 11.29 -22.99 -0.64
CA ARG A 120 11.27 -24.34 -1.22
C ARG A 120 11.87 -24.36 -2.64
N HIS A 121 12.36 -23.21 -3.12
CA HIS A 121 13.03 -23.03 -4.42
C HIS A 121 12.28 -23.73 -5.56
N LEU A 122 10.99 -23.43 -5.70
CA LEU A 122 10.13 -24.09 -6.68
C LEU A 122 10.30 -23.45 -8.06
N ASN A 123 10.30 -24.28 -9.10
CA ASN A 123 10.20 -23.83 -10.49
C ASN A 123 8.74 -23.55 -10.88
N LEU A 124 8.51 -22.81 -11.96
CA LEU A 124 7.17 -22.41 -12.42
C LEU A 124 6.17 -23.58 -12.50
N LEU A 125 6.63 -24.75 -12.93
CA LEU A 125 5.80 -25.96 -13.08
C LEU A 125 5.39 -26.61 -11.76
N GLN A 126 6.11 -26.31 -10.67
CA GLN A 126 5.90 -26.92 -9.36
C GLN A 126 5.02 -26.04 -8.44
N LEU A 127 4.55 -24.89 -8.93
CA LEU A 127 3.69 -23.99 -8.15
C LEU A 127 2.25 -24.50 -8.11
N SER A 128 1.69 -24.52 -6.92
CA SER A 128 0.27 -24.80 -6.68
C SER A 128 -0.50 -23.54 -6.23
N GLU A 129 -1.81 -23.68 -6.10
CA GLU A 129 -2.72 -22.63 -5.63
C GLU A 129 -2.43 -22.15 -4.20
N ASN A 130 -1.75 -22.98 -3.40
CA ASN A 130 -1.42 -22.70 -1.99
C ASN A 130 0.08 -22.46 -1.77
N THR A 131 0.84 -22.11 -2.82
CA THR A 131 2.28 -21.81 -2.72
C THR A 131 2.59 -20.36 -3.08
N CYS A 132 3.66 -19.84 -2.46
CA CYS A 132 4.08 -18.45 -2.61
C CYS A 132 4.78 -18.22 -3.94
N ARG A 133 4.18 -17.38 -4.79
CA ARG A 133 4.65 -17.06 -6.16
C ARG A 133 5.69 -15.94 -6.23
N TRP A 134 6.37 -15.64 -5.13
CA TRP A 134 7.35 -14.56 -5.11
C TRP A 134 8.59 -14.95 -5.91
N PRO A 135 8.95 -14.21 -6.98
CA PRO A 135 10.14 -14.50 -7.78
C PRO A 135 11.41 -14.12 -7.01
N VAL A 136 12.38 -15.02 -6.99
CA VAL A 136 13.69 -14.82 -6.38
C VAL A 136 14.74 -14.98 -7.46
N GLY A 137 15.61 -13.97 -7.59
CA GLY A 137 16.63 -13.91 -8.63
C GLY A 137 16.13 -13.29 -9.94
N ASP A 138 17.02 -13.28 -10.93
CA ASP A 138 16.77 -12.69 -12.24
C ASP A 138 16.15 -13.71 -13.21
N PRO A 139 15.12 -13.34 -14.00
CA PRO A 139 14.46 -14.27 -14.93
C PRO A 139 15.37 -14.87 -16.02
N LEU A 140 16.54 -14.28 -16.28
CA LEU A 140 17.52 -14.78 -17.26
C LEU A 140 18.60 -15.67 -16.62
N SER A 141 18.63 -15.79 -15.29
CA SER A 141 19.56 -16.66 -14.58
C SER A 141 18.99 -18.07 -14.44
N SER A 142 19.86 -19.08 -14.43
CA SER A 142 19.49 -20.46 -14.09
C SER A 142 19.04 -20.63 -12.64
N ASP A 143 19.37 -19.67 -11.77
CA ASP A 143 19.00 -19.68 -10.36
C ASP A 143 17.63 -19.04 -10.09
N PHE A 144 16.86 -18.74 -11.14
CA PHE A 144 15.52 -18.21 -11.00
C PHE A 144 14.57 -19.24 -10.38
N HIS A 145 14.01 -18.91 -9.22
CA HIS A 145 13.07 -19.76 -8.51
C HIS A 145 12.00 -18.94 -7.80
N PHE A 146 10.95 -19.61 -7.37
CA PHE A 146 9.90 -19.03 -6.55
C PHE A 146 10.07 -19.44 -5.09
N CYS A 147 9.66 -18.56 -4.18
CA CYS A 147 9.73 -18.80 -2.74
C CYS A 147 9.11 -20.14 -2.33
N GLY A 148 7.91 -20.48 -2.83
CA GLY A 148 7.30 -21.79 -2.62
C GLY A 148 6.86 -22.11 -1.19
N ALA A 149 6.96 -21.17 -0.25
CA ALA A 149 6.36 -21.28 1.08
C ALA A 149 4.84 -21.35 1.00
N ASP A 150 4.17 -21.88 2.02
CA ASP A 150 2.72 -22.00 2.03
C ASP A 150 2.06 -20.61 2.02
N SER A 151 1.24 -20.38 1.00
CA SER A 151 0.32 -19.26 0.94
C SER A 151 -1.00 -19.71 1.55
N GLY A 152 -1.51 -18.98 2.53
CA GLY A 152 -2.86 -19.22 3.05
C GLY A 152 -3.91 -19.09 1.94
N GLU A 153 -5.08 -19.68 2.16
CA GLU A 153 -6.17 -19.70 1.17
C GLU A 153 -6.51 -18.29 0.66
N GLY A 154 -6.60 -18.16 -0.67
CA GLY A 154 -6.92 -16.90 -1.35
C GLY A 154 -5.78 -15.89 -1.47
N ASN A 155 -4.60 -16.15 -0.90
CA ASN A 155 -3.43 -15.26 -1.03
C ASN A 155 -2.39 -15.83 -2.01
N PRO A 156 -1.80 -15.01 -2.90
CA PRO A 156 -0.77 -15.48 -3.83
C PRO A 156 0.62 -15.62 -3.21
N TYR A 157 0.82 -15.07 -2.02
CA TYR A 157 2.12 -14.99 -1.36
C TYR A 157 2.00 -15.43 0.11
N CYS A 158 3.10 -15.93 0.68
CA CYS A 158 3.20 -16.20 2.11
C CYS A 158 3.11 -14.89 2.92
N ALA A 159 2.87 -14.98 4.23
CA ALA A 159 2.68 -13.81 5.09
C ALA A 159 3.83 -12.79 5.03
N PHE A 160 5.06 -13.24 4.76
CA PHE A 160 6.23 -12.39 4.58
C PHE A 160 6.15 -11.60 3.25
N HIS A 161 6.06 -12.31 2.13
CA HIS A 161 6.01 -11.69 0.79
C HIS A 161 4.72 -10.90 0.54
N ALA A 162 3.61 -11.26 1.19
CA ALA A 162 2.38 -10.49 1.16
C ALA A 162 2.57 -9.07 1.72
N LYS A 163 3.34 -8.90 2.80
CA LYS A 163 3.65 -7.57 3.37
C LYS A 163 4.48 -6.71 2.42
N ILE A 164 5.31 -7.32 1.59
CA ILE A 164 6.14 -6.61 0.60
C ILE A 164 5.28 -6.22 -0.62
N ALA A 165 4.42 -7.14 -1.08
CA ALA A 165 3.57 -6.92 -2.26
C ALA A 165 2.43 -5.92 -2.00
N PHE A 166 1.78 -6.02 -0.84
CA PHE A 166 0.56 -5.29 -0.55
C PHE A 166 0.84 -4.14 0.42
N GLN A 167 0.76 -2.91 -0.09
CA GLN A 167 0.71 -1.71 0.77
C GLN A 167 -0.69 -1.56 1.40
N PRO A 168 -0.79 -1.26 2.70
CA PRO A 168 -2.06 -1.00 3.34
C PRO A 168 -2.74 0.22 2.69
N ILE A 169 -4.04 0.11 2.47
CA ILE A 169 -4.86 1.13 1.78
C ILE A 169 -4.76 2.51 2.47
N SER A 170 -4.51 2.53 3.78
CA SER A 170 -4.35 3.75 4.58
C SER A 170 -3.15 4.60 4.17
N GLU A 171 -2.08 4.00 3.65
CA GLU A 171 -0.84 4.71 3.28
C GLU A 171 -0.96 5.40 1.92
N LYS A 172 -1.66 4.75 0.97
CA LYS A 172 -1.95 5.32 -0.36
C LYS A 172 -2.82 6.59 -0.30
N ARG A 173 -3.65 6.74 0.74
CA ARG A 173 -4.50 7.93 0.93
C ARG A 173 -3.74 9.13 1.47
N ARG A 174 -2.66 8.93 2.24
CA ARG A 174 -1.86 10.01 2.82
C ARG A 174 -0.98 10.74 1.81
N VAL A 175 -0.59 10.08 0.73
CA VAL A 175 0.30 10.66 -0.31
C VAL A 175 -0.47 11.52 -1.33
N ARG A 176 -1.82 11.52 -1.31
CA ARG A 176 -2.65 12.24 -2.27
C ARG A 176 -3.33 13.51 -1.73
N ILE A 177 -2.93 13.98 -0.55
CA ILE A 177 -3.38 15.26 0.04
C ILE A 177 -2.18 16.20 0.03
#